data_AF-A0A755M4W7-F1
#
_entry.id   AF-A0A755M4W7-F1
#
_cell.length_a   1.000
_cell.length_b   1.000
_cell.length_c   1.000
_cell.angle_alpha   90.00
_cell.angle_beta   90.00
_cell.angle_gamma   90.00
#
_symmetry.space_group_name_H-M   'P 1'
#
loop_
_entity.id
_entity.type
_entity.pdbx_description
1 polymer ?
#
loop_
_entity_poly.entity_id
_entity_poly.type
_entity_poly.pdbx_seq_one_letter_code
_entity_poly.pdbx_strand_id
1 'polypeptide(L)'
;MTQGEKLEQLELVEVVIKEGKATLQFIDMERGELREVIFNKNVFDKEKNEFVPDEEKAVKVEEWCQEYFQLTFDELAKAIGEKRDVYAYDKFNSLWESEQIAKFDKDMVGQIISSTVKDVTDDGIGVHIKFEHEGEVYQSNMTYSDYMETMKKWFTNPQKQRKQYEKFEEKFGISIDNKEELIGKDIMVEVSSAFGKFVYADIKPFPKKKK
;
A
#
# COMPACT_ATOMS: atom_id res chain seq x y z
N MET A 1 -4.70 5.41 14.07
CA MET A 1 -5.76 4.48 13.63
C MET A 1 -5.23 3.07 13.76
N THR A 2 -6.06 2.10 14.14
CA THR A 2 -5.62 0.77 14.59
C THR A 2 -5.07 -0.07 13.45
N GLN A 3 -3.94 -0.76 13.69
CA GLN A 3 -3.52 -1.91 12.90
C GLN A 3 -4.72 -2.84 12.72
N GLY A 4 -4.91 -3.37 11.51
CA GLY A 4 -6.11 -4.16 11.19
C GLY A 4 -6.32 -5.28 12.21
N GLU A 5 -7.53 -5.40 12.74
CA GLU A 5 -7.87 -6.44 13.69
C GLU A 5 -8.16 -7.74 12.95
N LYS A 6 -7.48 -8.82 13.32
CA LYS A 6 -7.76 -10.15 12.77
C LYS A 6 -8.94 -10.79 13.52
N LEU A 7 -10.04 -11.01 12.81
CA LEU A 7 -11.24 -11.70 13.28
C LEU A 7 -11.22 -13.13 12.72
N GLU A 8 -11.15 -14.13 13.59
CA GLU A 8 -10.90 -15.52 13.16
C GLU A 8 -12.20 -16.26 12.84
N GLN A 9 -12.15 -17.11 11.81
CA GLN A 9 -13.19 -18.09 11.50
C GLN A 9 -14.61 -17.52 11.33
N LEU A 10 -14.74 -16.32 10.76
CA LEU A 10 -16.03 -15.74 10.42
C LEU A 10 -16.66 -16.52 9.27
N GLU A 11 -17.97 -16.78 9.37
CA GLU A 11 -18.70 -17.55 8.36
C GLU A 11 -19.19 -16.63 7.24
N LEU A 12 -18.92 -17.00 5.99
CA LEU A 12 -19.43 -16.32 4.81
C LEU A 12 -20.91 -16.63 4.64
N VAL A 13 -21.78 -15.65 4.82
CA VAL A 13 -23.25 -15.85 4.78
C VAL A 13 -23.88 -15.40 3.47
N GLU A 14 -23.26 -14.45 2.76
CA GLU A 14 -23.77 -13.93 1.50
C GLU A 14 -22.64 -13.52 0.56
N VAL A 15 -22.86 -13.75 -0.75
CA VAL A 15 -21.98 -13.27 -1.81
C VAL A 15 -22.83 -12.57 -2.87
N VAL A 16 -22.58 -11.28 -3.08
CA VAL A 16 -23.27 -10.47 -4.09
C VAL A 16 -22.27 -10.10 -5.20
N ILE A 17 -22.50 -10.64 -6.41
CA ILE A 17 -21.69 -10.31 -7.59
C ILE A 17 -22.46 -9.32 -8.46
N LYS A 18 -21.87 -8.16 -8.73
CA LYS A 18 -22.42 -7.12 -9.61
C LYS A 18 -21.31 -6.42 -10.38
N GLU A 19 -21.41 -6.38 -11.71
CA GLU A 19 -20.55 -5.56 -12.59
C GLU A 19 -19.04 -5.77 -12.34
N GLY A 20 -18.59 -7.01 -12.14
CA GLY A 20 -17.17 -7.32 -11.90
C GLY A 20 -16.70 -7.06 -10.46
N LYS A 21 -17.62 -6.74 -9.54
CA LYS A 21 -17.40 -6.64 -8.09
C LYS A 21 -18.15 -7.76 -7.36
N ALA A 22 -17.44 -8.54 -6.55
CA ALA A 22 -18.01 -9.46 -5.57
C ALA A 22 -17.91 -8.83 -4.18
N THR A 23 -19.02 -8.82 -3.46
CA THR A 23 -19.10 -8.41 -2.05
C THR A 23 -19.38 -9.65 -1.23
N LEU A 24 -18.40 -10.08 -0.44
CA LEU A 24 -18.47 -11.23 0.44
C LEU A 24 -18.81 -10.74 1.84
N GLN A 25 -19.94 -11.19 2.40
CA GLN A 25 -20.41 -10.77 3.71
C GLN A 25 -20.18 -11.87 4.73
N PHE A 26 -19.29 -11.62 5.67
CA PHE A 26 -18.96 -12.51 6.78
C PHE A 26 -19.71 -12.08 8.03
N ILE A 27 -20.29 -13.02 8.77
CA ILE A 27 -21.00 -12.73 10.02
C ILE A 27 -20.07 -12.82 11.22
N ASP A 28 -19.99 -11.72 11.97
CA ASP A 28 -19.32 -11.63 13.26
C ASP A 28 -20.37 -11.77 14.36
N MET A 29 -20.61 -13.01 14.77
CA MET A 29 -21.66 -13.35 15.75
C MET A 29 -21.38 -12.80 17.15
N GLU A 30 -20.11 -12.60 17.51
CA GLU A 30 -19.74 -12.08 18.82
C GLU A 30 -20.11 -10.60 18.96
N ARG A 31 -19.96 -9.83 17.87
CA ARG A 31 -20.28 -8.41 17.83
C ARG A 31 -21.66 -8.10 17.27
N GLY A 32 -22.29 -9.07 16.59
CA GLY A 32 -23.54 -8.86 15.88
C GLY A 32 -23.38 -7.98 14.64
N GLU A 33 -22.23 -8.06 13.98
CA GLU A 33 -21.84 -7.21 12.86
C GLU A 33 -21.63 -8.02 11.57
N LEU A 34 -21.81 -7.38 10.42
CA LEU A 34 -21.39 -7.93 9.12
C LEU A 34 -20.05 -7.30 8.71
N ARG A 35 -19.12 -8.14 8.25
CA ARG A 35 -17.84 -7.73 7.68
C ARG A 35 -17.85 -7.95 6.18
N GLU A 36 -17.77 -6.87 5.43
CA GLU A 36 -17.75 -6.93 3.97
C GLU A 36 -16.32 -6.95 3.43
N VAL A 37 -15.97 -8.00 2.70
CA VAL A 37 -14.75 -8.09 1.90
C VAL A 37 -15.11 -7.92 0.43
N ILE A 38 -14.34 -7.10 -0.29
CA ILE A 38 -14.64 -6.74 -1.69
C ILE A 38 -13.54 -7.24 -2.62
N PHE A 39 -13.92 -8.09 -3.57
CA PHE A 39 -13.10 -8.43 -4.72
C PHE A 39 -13.63 -7.67 -5.95
N ASN A 40 -12.83 -6.77 -6.52
CA ASN A 40 -13.29 -5.90 -7.60
C ASN A 40 -12.30 -5.95 -8.77
N LYS A 41 -12.75 -6.47 -9.92
CA LYS A 41 -11.96 -6.59 -11.16
C LYS A 41 -11.77 -5.26 -11.89
N ASN A 42 -12.48 -4.20 -11.47
CA ASN A 42 -12.46 -2.91 -12.14
C ASN A 42 -11.59 -1.89 -11.39
N VAL A 43 -11.02 -0.94 -12.12
CA VAL A 43 -10.33 0.24 -11.59
C VAL A 43 -11.17 1.48 -11.79
N PHE A 44 -11.07 2.44 -10.87
CA PHE A 44 -11.78 3.70 -11.01
C PHE A 44 -11.06 4.59 -12.03
N ASP A 45 -11.72 4.88 -13.15
CA ASP A 45 -11.25 5.81 -14.15
C ASP A 45 -11.69 7.24 -13.76
N LYS A 46 -10.72 8.06 -13.34
CA LYS A 46 -10.99 9.42 -12.87
C LYS A 46 -11.50 10.36 -13.97
N GLU A 47 -11.16 10.09 -15.23
CA GLU A 47 -11.58 10.95 -16.35
C GLU A 47 -13.04 10.69 -16.70
N LYS A 48 -13.44 9.42 -16.69
CA LYS A 48 -14.82 9.00 -16.97
C LYS A 48 -15.71 8.99 -15.73
N ASN A 49 -15.13 9.13 -14.55
CA ASN A 49 -15.80 9.06 -13.25
C ASN A 49 -16.60 7.74 -13.08
N GLU A 50 -16.05 6.64 -13.60
CA GLU A 50 -16.69 5.32 -13.61
C GLU A 50 -15.67 4.21 -13.35
N PHE A 51 -16.14 3.03 -12.93
CA PHE A 51 -15.30 1.85 -12.81
C PHE A 51 -15.20 1.13 -14.16
N VAL A 52 -13.98 0.98 -14.67
CA VAL A 52 -13.72 0.30 -15.95
C VAL A 52 -12.98 -1.03 -15.69
N PRO A 53 -13.24 -2.08 -16.49
CA PRO A 53 -12.50 -3.34 -16.39
C PRO A 53 -10.98 -3.13 -16.54
N ASP A 54 -10.21 -3.85 -15.73
CA ASP A 54 -8.75 -3.83 -15.77
C ASP A 54 -8.22 -5.27 -15.79
N GLU A 55 -7.43 -5.62 -16.81
CA GLU A 55 -6.97 -7.00 -17.01
C GLU A 55 -6.04 -7.46 -15.89
N GLU A 56 -5.12 -6.61 -15.42
CA GLU A 56 -4.18 -6.98 -14.36
C GLU A 56 -4.92 -7.20 -13.03
N LYS A 57 -5.90 -6.35 -12.72
CA LYS A 57 -6.74 -6.50 -11.53
C LYS A 57 -7.66 -7.71 -11.64
N ALA A 58 -8.19 -7.99 -12.83
CA ALA A 58 -9.01 -9.18 -13.06
C ALA A 58 -8.22 -10.47 -12.79
N VAL A 59 -6.98 -10.57 -13.27
CA VAL A 59 -6.08 -11.70 -13.00
C VAL A 59 -5.81 -11.84 -11.49
N LYS A 60 -5.44 -10.76 -10.81
CA LYS A 60 -5.21 -10.79 -9.36
C LYS A 60 -6.43 -11.23 -8.56
N VAL A 61 -7.61 -10.76 -8.96
CA VAL A 61 -8.86 -11.17 -8.31
C VAL A 61 -9.13 -12.66 -8.52
N GLU A 62 -8.89 -13.20 -9.70
CA GLU A 62 -9.01 -14.66 -9.91
C GLU A 62 -7.99 -15.45 -9.09
N GLU A 63 -6.74 -14.97 -9.00
CA GLU A 63 -5.73 -15.56 -8.12
C GLU A 63 -6.20 -15.59 -6.66
N TRP A 64 -6.81 -14.52 -6.15
CA TRP A 64 -7.39 -14.50 -4.81
C TRP A 64 -8.57 -15.45 -4.67
N CYS A 65 -9.48 -15.51 -5.65
CA CYS A 65 -10.59 -16.46 -5.60
C CYS A 65 -10.08 -17.90 -5.51
N GLN A 66 -9.04 -18.23 -6.27
CA GLN A 66 -8.42 -19.53 -6.27
C GLN A 66 -7.63 -19.82 -4.98
N GLU A 67 -6.85 -18.85 -4.49
CA GLU A 67 -6.04 -18.98 -3.28
C GLU A 67 -6.92 -19.16 -2.04
N TYR A 68 -7.93 -18.29 -1.88
CA TYR A 68 -8.75 -18.28 -0.68
C TYR A 68 -9.90 -19.28 -0.76
N PHE A 69 -10.54 -19.50 -1.91
CA PHE A 69 -11.74 -20.34 -1.98
C PHE A 69 -11.59 -21.56 -2.90
N GLN A 70 -10.50 -21.67 -3.66
CA GLN A 70 -10.33 -22.70 -4.71
C GLN A 70 -11.47 -22.67 -5.75
N LEU A 71 -12.01 -21.47 -5.98
CA LEU A 71 -13.11 -21.20 -6.88
C LEU A 71 -12.72 -20.10 -7.86
N THR A 72 -13.43 -20.05 -8.98
CA THR A 72 -13.40 -18.88 -9.86
C THR A 72 -14.26 -17.75 -9.30
N PHE A 73 -14.02 -16.52 -9.75
CA PHE A 73 -14.79 -15.36 -9.31
C PHE A 73 -16.31 -15.52 -9.47
N ASP A 74 -16.76 -16.10 -10.58
CA ASP A 74 -18.19 -16.29 -10.86
C ASP A 74 -18.81 -17.39 -10.00
N GLU A 75 -17.99 -18.24 -9.40
CA GLU A 75 -18.41 -19.35 -8.54
C GLU A 75 -18.34 -19.03 -7.04
N LEU A 76 -17.90 -17.83 -6.65
CA LEU A 76 -17.72 -17.45 -5.24
C LEU A 76 -18.97 -17.67 -4.38
N ALA A 77 -20.18 -17.58 -4.96
CA ALA A 77 -21.42 -17.89 -4.24
C ALA A 77 -21.50 -19.33 -3.72
N LYS A 78 -20.71 -20.27 -4.26
CA LYS A 78 -20.59 -21.65 -3.75
C LYS A 78 -19.82 -21.73 -2.43
N ALA A 79 -19.07 -20.68 -2.07
CA ALA A 79 -18.30 -20.63 -0.84
C ALA A 79 -19.13 -20.22 0.39
N ILE A 80 -20.43 -19.92 0.22
CA ILE A 80 -21.34 -19.60 1.34
C ILE A 80 -21.33 -20.78 2.33
N GLY A 81 -21.12 -20.46 3.61
CA GLY A 81 -20.92 -21.42 4.70
C GLY A 81 -19.46 -21.71 5.03
N GLU A 82 -18.50 -21.31 4.18
CA GLU A 82 -17.09 -21.40 4.52
C GLU A 82 -16.69 -20.40 5.61
N LYS A 83 -15.71 -20.79 6.43
CA LYS A 83 -15.15 -19.93 7.49
C LYS A 83 -13.79 -19.42 7.09
N ARG A 84 -13.56 -18.12 7.28
CA ARG A 84 -12.29 -17.45 6.97
C ARG A 84 -11.93 -16.45 8.04
N ASP A 85 -10.62 -16.21 8.15
CA ASP A 85 -10.11 -15.11 8.95
C ASP A 85 -10.28 -13.82 8.14
N VAL A 86 -10.80 -12.77 8.79
CA VAL A 86 -11.05 -11.46 8.19
C VAL A 86 -10.23 -10.42 8.94
N TYR A 87 -9.39 -9.70 8.21
CA TYR A 87 -8.65 -8.56 8.72
C TYR A 87 -9.52 -7.31 8.55
N ALA A 88 -9.99 -6.75 9.67
CA ALA A 88 -10.87 -5.60 9.72
C ALA A 88 -10.08 -4.31 9.93
N TYR A 89 -10.24 -3.35 9.02
CA TYR A 89 -9.65 -2.01 9.09
C TYR A 89 -10.76 -0.97 9.15
N ASP A 90 -10.44 0.25 9.60
CA ASP A 90 -11.41 1.35 9.77
C ASP A 90 -12.27 1.66 8.53
N LYS A 91 -11.76 1.38 7.32
CA LYS A 91 -12.42 1.73 6.05
C LYS A 91 -12.70 0.55 5.13
N PHE A 92 -12.15 -0.63 5.40
CA PHE A 92 -12.30 -1.81 4.56
C PHE A 92 -11.96 -3.08 5.33
N ASN A 93 -12.36 -4.25 4.81
CA ASN A 93 -11.92 -5.54 5.34
C ASN A 93 -11.20 -6.32 4.23
N SER A 94 -10.35 -7.27 4.61
CA SER A 94 -9.57 -8.11 3.70
C SER A 94 -9.45 -9.54 4.23
N LEU A 95 -9.14 -10.50 3.36
CA LEU A 95 -8.77 -11.88 3.78
C LEU A 95 -7.27 -12.02 4.09
N TRP A 96 -6.50 -10.95 3.91
CA TRP A 96 -5.07 -10.91 4.19
C TRP A 96 -4.71 -9.64 4.96
N GLU A 97 -3.58 -9.73 5.68
CA GLU A 97 -3.00 -8.57 6.33
C GLU A 97 -2.49 -7.58 5.27
N SER A 98 -2.98 -6.35 5.36
CA SER A 98 -2.66 -5.25 4.46
C SER A 98 -1.87 -4.24 5.25
N GLU A 99 -0.59 -4.11 4.93
CA GLU A 99 0.28 -3.10 5.52
C GLU A 99 -0.30 -1.71 5.28
N GLN A 100 -0.60 -0.99 6.36
CA GLN A 100 -1.14 0.37 6.28
C GLN A 100 0.00 1.37 6.32
N ILE A 101 0.19 2.10 5.21
CA ILE A 101 1.11 3.24 5.15
C ILE A 101 0.30 4.51 5.41
N ALA A 102 0.52 5.11 6.57
CA ALA A 102 -0.06 6.38 6.96
C ALA A 102 0.43 7.53 6.05
N LYS A 103 -0.40 8.56 5.93
CA LYS A 103 -0.12 9.75 5.14
C LYS A 103 -0.14 10.96 6.04
N PHE A 104 0.82 11.86 5.82
CA PHE A 104 0.84 13.14 6.51
C PHE A 104 -0.26 14.06 6.00
N ASP A 105 -0.91 14.76 6.92
CA ASP A 105 -1.89 15.79 6.63
C ASP A 105 -1.22 17.14 6.34
N LYS A 106 -2.00 18.06 5.76
CA LYS A 106 -1.49 19.37 5.31
C LYS A 106 -1.06 20.28 6.47
N ASP A 107 -1.68 20.14 7.63
CA ASP A 107 -1.34 20.87 8.85
C ASP A 107 -0.06 20.36 9.51
N MET A 108 0.40 19.16 9.13
CA MET A 108 1.68 18.61 9.57
C MET A 108 2.87 19.14 8.77
N VAL A 109 2.65 19.88 7.67
CA VAL A 109 3.72 20.43 6.83
C VAL A 109 4.63 21.35 7.65
N GLY A 110 5.94 21.11 7.56
CA GLY A 110 6.98 21.81 8.31
C GLY A 110 7.37 21.14 9.63
N GLN A 111 6.67 20.09 10.06
CA GLN A 111 7.07 19.29 11.21
C GLN A 111 8.35 18.50 10.92
N ILE A 112 9.22 18.38 11.93
CA ILE A 112 10.43 17.57 11.91
C ILE A 112 10.25 16.42 12.88
N ILE A 113 10.35 15.20 12.35
CA ILE A 113 10.12 13.95 13.06
C ILE A 113 11.44 13.19 13.14
N SER A 114 11.85 12.81 14.35
CA SER A 114 12.92 11.83 14.54
C SER A 114 12.32 10.44 14.58
N SER A 115 12.87 9.52 13.80
CA SER A 115 12.39 8.14 13.70
C SER A 115 13.54 7.20 13.33
N THR A 116 13.28 5.90 13.29
CA THR A 116 14.21 4.86 12.88
C THR A 116 13.65 4.13 11.67
N VAL A 117 14.51 3.84 10.69
CA VAL A 117 14.12 3.14 9.46
C VAL A 117 13.78 1.68 9.78
N LYS A 118 12.61 1.24 9.30
CA LYS A 118 12.14 -0.15 9.45
C LYS A 118 12.42 -1.02 8.22
N ASP A 119 12.26 -0.46 7.03
CA ASP A 119 12.38 -1.20 5.78
C ASP A 119 12.83 -0.28 4.65
N VAL A 120 13.58 -0.84 3.69
CA VAL A 120 14.00 -0.13 2.48
C VAL A 120 13.85 -1.05 1.27
N THR A 121 12.87 -0.73 0.42
CA THR A 121 12.55 -1.52 -0.77
C THR A 121 12.87 -0.72 -2.04
N ASP A 122 13.31 -1.43 -3.08
CA ASP A 122 13.36 -0.91 -4.46
C ASP A 122 12.55 -1.84 -5.34
N ASP A 123 11.45 -1.33 -5.91
CA ASP A 123 10.44 -2.11 -6.62
C ASP A 123 10.46 -1.91 -8.15
N GLY A 124 11.49 -1.23 -8.68
CA GLY A 124 11.55 -0.86 -10.11
C GLY A 124 10.76 0.41 -10.46
N ILE A 125 9.99 0.98 -9.53
CA ILE A 125 9.24 2.24 -9.65
C ILE A 125 9.95 3.33 -8.84
N GLY A 126 10.41 3.00 -7.62
CA GLY A 126 11.09 3.92 -6.74
C GLY A 126 11.81 3.22 -5.58
N VAL A 127 12.61 4.00 -4.85
CA VAL A 127 13.13 3.57 -3.55
C VAL A 127 12.16 4.02 -2.46
N HIS A 128 11.70 3.08 -1.65
CA HIS A 128 10.70 3.25 -0.62
C HIS A 128 11.34 3.02 0.75
N ILE A 129 11.35 4.04 1.60
CA ILE A 129 11.94 3.97 2.94
C ILE A 129 10.82 4.10 3.97
N LYS A 130 10.55 3.01 4.70
CA LYS A 130 9.50 2.96 5.73
C LYS A 130 10.08 3.24 7.10
N PHE A 131 9.32 3.96 7.93
CA PHE A 131 9.70 4.33 9.28
C PHE A 131 8.46 4.47 10.16
N GLU A 132 8.59 4.36 11.49
CA GLU A 132 7.46 4.45 12.42
C GLU A 132 7.39 5.83 13.10
N HIS A 133 6.20 6.39 13.20
CA HIS A 133 5.94 7.61 13.96
C HIS A 133 4.57 7.49 14.64
N GLU A 134 4.52 7.73 15.95
CA GLU A 134 3.28 7.67 16.76
C GLU A 134 2.51 6.35 16.60
N GLY A 135 3.23 5.22 16.45
CA GLY A 135 2.65 3.88 16.27
C GLY A 135 2.14 3.59 14.86
N GLU A 136 2.29 4.53 13.91
CA GLU A 136 1.91 4.36 12.51
C GLU A 136 3.15 4.25 11.61
N VAL A 137 3.04 3.47 10.53
CA VAL A 137 4.11 3.31 9.55
C VAL A 137 3.93 4.36 8.46
N TYR A 138 4.95 5.20 8.26
CA TYR A 138 5.02 6.18 7.19
C TYR A 138 6.08 5.77 6.18
N GLN A 139 6.01 6.37 4.98
CA GLN A 139 6.95 6.07 3.91
C GLN A 139 7.45 7.34 3.20
N SER A 140 8.76 7.41 2.99
CA SER A 140 9.41 8.33 2.06
C SER A 140 9.59 7.65 0.71
N ASN A 141 9.31 8.38 -0.38
CA ASN A 141 9.35 7.85 -1.75
C ASN A 141 10.39 8.60 -2.58
N MET A 142 11.33 7.87 -3.17
CA MET A 142 12.27 8.37 -4.19
C MET A 142 11.93 7.75 -5.55
N THR A 143 10.77 8.13 -6.08
CA THR A 143 10.27 7.63 -7.38
C THR A 143 11.20 8.04 -8.51
N TYR A 144 11.46 7.09 -9.41
CA TYR A 144 12.24 7.31 -10.62
C TYR A 144 11.55 6.78 -11.88
N SER A 145 10.41 6.13 -11.78
CA SER A 145 9.59 5.74 -12.93
C SER A 145 8.67 6.87 -13.38
N ASP A 146 8.17 6.73 -14.60
CA ASP A 146 7.14 7.57 -15.20
C ASP A 146 5.89 6.73 -15.47
N TYR A 147 4.74 7.24 -15.05
CA TYR A 147 3.46 6.61 -15.38
C TYR A 147 3.05 7.03 -16.80
N MET A 148 2.88 6.06 -17.70
CA MET A 148 2.37 6.30 -19.03
C MET A 148 0.86 6.10 -19.04
N GLU A 149 0.11 7.20 -19.01
CA GLU A 149 -1.36 7.22 -19.01
C GLU A 149 -1.96 6.38 -20.14
N THR A 150 -1.37 6.44 -21.34
CA THR A 150 -1.84 5.70 -22.52
C THR A 150 -1.80 4.18 -22.34
N MET A 151 -0.80 3.69 -21.61
CA MET A 151 -0.62 2.26 -21.34
C MET A 151 -1.10 1.88 -19.94
N LYS A 152 -1.52 2.85 -19.13
CA LYS A 152 -1.88 2.71 -17.72
C LYS A 152 -0.82 1.98 -16.88
N LYS A 153 0.46 2.10 -17.25
CA LYS A 153 1.58 1.38 -16.63
C LYS A 153 2.74 2.29 -16.27
N TRP A 154 3.47 1.88 -15.23
CA TRP A 154 4.73 2.51 -14.83
C TRP A 154 5.88 1.98 -15.68
N PHE A 155 6.76 2.87 -16.11
CA PHE A 155 7.99 2.53 -16.81
C PHE A 155 9.17 3.14 -16.08
N THR A 156 10.15 2.31 -15.74
CA THR A 156 11.42 2.77 -15.18
C THR A 156 12.07 3.76 -16.16
N ASN A 157 12.43 4.95 -15.68
CA ASN A 157 13.18 5.92 -16.45
C ASN A 157 14.66 5.84 -16.01
N PRO A 158 15.57 5.27 -16.84
CA PRO A 158 16.96 5.02 -16.42
C PRO A 158 17.72 6.29 -16.02
N GLN A 159 17.41 7.43 -16.66
CA GLN A 159 18.05 8.71 -16.34
C GLN A 159 17.60 9.23 -14.97
N LYS A 160 16.33 9.07 -14.62
CA LYS A 160 15.82 9.42 -13.29
C LYS A 160 16.31 8.43 -12.23
N GLN A 161 16.37 7.15 -12.56
CA GLN A 161 16.82 6.09 -11.67
C GLN A 161 18.25 6.37 -11.22
N ARG A 162 19.16 6.59 -12.16
CA ARG A 162 20.56 6.95 -11.85
C ARG A 162 20.64 8.16 -10.93
N LYS A 163 19.87 9.22 -11.21
CA LYS A 163 19.84 10.42 -10.36
C LYS A 163 19.27 10.16 -8.97
N GLN A 164 18.26 9.30 -8.83
CA GLN A 164 17.72 8.97 -7.50
C GLN A 164 18.69 8.09 -6.71
N TYR A 165 19.42 7.18 -7.36
CA TYR A 165 20.47 6.39 -6.71
C TYR A 165 21.64 7.28 -6.26
N GLU A 166 22.09 8.21 -7.10
CA GLU A 166 23.09 9.23 -6.71
C GLU A 166 22.59 10.04 -5.50
N LYS A 167 21.34 10.51 -5.51
CA LYS A 167 20.74 11.24 -4.38
C LYS A 167 20.62 10.38 -3.12
N PHE A 168 20.30 9.10 -3.25
CA PHE A 168 20.21 8.16 -2.14
C PHE A 168 21.59 8.02 -1.49
N GLU A 169 22.63 7.79 -2.29
CA GLU A 169 24.01 7.70 -1.81
C GLU A 169 24.48 9.02 -1.19
N GLU A 170 24.19 10.16 -1.81
CA GLU A 170 24.51 11.48 -1.26
C GLU A 170 23.81 11.77 0.07
N LYS A 171 22.54 11.34 0.20
CA LYS A 171 21.74 11.54 1.42
C LYS A 171 22.23 10.63 2.56
N PHE A 172 22.45 9.36 2.29
CA PHE A 172 22.67 8.37 3.35
C PHE A 172 24.13 7.94 3.51
N GLY A 173 24.98 8.22 2.53
CA GLY A 173 26.35 7.72 2.45
C GLY A 173 26.42 6.20 2.22
N ILE A 174 25.36 5.63 1.64
CA ILE A 174 25.16 4.18 1.43
C ILE A 174 24.74 4.00 -0.03
N SER A 175 25.40 3.09 -0.77
CA SER A 175 24.96 2.73 -2.13
C SER A 175 23.59 2.07 -2.09
N ILE A 176 22.79 2.23 -3.17
CA ILE A 176 21.50 1.54 -3.28
C ILE A 176 21.63 0.01 -3.22
N ASP A 177 22.75 -0.54 -3.69
CA ASP A 177 23.01 -1.98 -3.62
C ASP A 177 23.14 -2.48 -2.17
N ASN A 178 23.49 -1.58 -1.25
CA ASN A 178 23.62 -1.82 0.19
C ASN A 178 22.49 -1.14 0.99
N LYS A 179 21.34 -0.87 0.37
CA LYS A 179 20.22 -0.14 1.00
C LYS A 179 19.76 -0.71 2.33
N GLU A 180 19.93 -2.03 2.55
CA GLU A 180 19.61 -2.70 3.82
C GLU A 180 20.41 -2.15 5.00
N GLU A 181 21.62 -1.60 4.78
CA GLU A 181 22.40 -0.94 5.83
C GLU A 181 21.72 0.33 6.38
N LEU A 182 20.68 0.84 5.73
CA LEU A 182 19.90 1.96 6.22
C LEU A 182 18.87 1.51 7.28
N ILE A 183 18.49 0.23 7.31
CA ILE A 183 17.53 -0.32 8.29
C ILE A 183 18.12 -0.22 9.70
N GLY A 184 17.31 0.23 10.65
CA GLY A 184 17.72 0.45 12.03
C GLY A 184 18.51 1.75 12.27
N LYS A 185 18.78 2.56 11.23
CA LYS A 185 19.41 3.87 11.40
C LYS A 185 18.39 4.94 11.76
N ASP A 186 18.80 5.84 12.64
CA ASP A 186 18.02 7.02 13.00
C ASP A 186 18.02 8.04 11.86
N ILE A 187 16.83 8.56 11.56
CA ILE A 187 16.56 9.52 10.51
C ILE A 187 15.84 10.74 11.09
N MET A 188 16.05 11.88 10.44
CA MET A 188 15.19 13.06 10.61
C MET A 188 14.34 13.22 9.36
N VAL A 189 13.04 13.30 9.54
CA VAL A 189 12.05 13.43 8.47
C VAL A 189 11.39 14.78 8.59
N GLU A 190 11.45 15.58 7.53
CA GLU A 190 10.63 16.79 7.42
C GLU A 190 9.38 16.48 6.60
N VAL A 191 8.21 16.80 7.14
CA VAL A 191 6.95 16.73 6.39
C VAL A 191 6.90 17.91 5.42
N SER A 192 7.10 17.63 4.14
CA SER A 192 7.21 18.65 3.08
C SER A 192 5.97 18.65 2.19
N SER A 193 5.78 19.74 1.43
CA SER A 193 4.70 19.83 0.43
C SER A 193 5.22 20.24 -0.94
N ALA A 194 4.96 19.41 -1.96
CA ALA A 194 5.22 19.76 -3.34
C ALA A 194 4.00 20.51 -3.92
N PHE A 195 4.27 21.67 -4.53
CA PHE A 195 3.26 22.55 -5.12
C PHE A 195 2.14 22.98 -4.14
N GLY A 196 2.41 22.94 -2.83
CA GLY A 196 1.42 23.22 -1.78
C GLY A 196 0.27 22.21 -1.71
N LYS A 197 0.36 21.09 -2.42
CA LYS A 197 -0.73 20.13 -2.60
C LYS A 197 -0.37 18.72 -2.15
N PHE A 198 0.82 18.24 -2.51
CA PHE A 198 1.22 16.86 -2.27
C PHE A 198 2.14 16.81 -1.06
N VAL A 199 1.59 16.37 0.08
CA VAL A 199 2.36 16.21 1.32
C VAL A 199 3.18 14.92 1.23
N TYR A 200 4.45 14.97 1.63
CA TYR A 200 5.36 13.82 1.60
C TYR A 200 6.42 13.91 2.70
N ALA A 201 7.00 12.76 3.06
CA ALA A 201 8.14 12.67 3.95
C ALA A 201 9.45 12.96 3.19
N ASP A 202 10.20 13.98 3.59
CA ASP A 202 11.57 14.22 3.13
C ASP A 202 12.57 13.82 4.22
N ILE A 203 13.23 12.68 4.03
CA ILE A 203 14.32 12.28 4.93
C ILE A 203 15.55 13.16 4.68
N LYS A 204 16.05 13.79 5.75
CA LYS A 204 17.21 14.67 5.69
C LYS A 204 18.51 13.89 5.49
N PRO A 205 19.49 14.49 4.78
CA PRO A 205 20.80 13.87 4.62
C PRO A 205 21.47 13.59 5.97
N PHE A 206 22.18 12.47 6.06
CA PHE A 206 23.05 12.17 7.18
C PHE A 206 24.24 13.11 7.24
N PRO A 207 24.78 13.36 8.44
CA PRO A 207 25.99 14.15 8.59
C PRO A 207 27.12 13.56 7.75
N LYS A 208 27.65 14.37 6.83
CA LYS A 208 28.86 13.97 6.09
C LYS A 208 29.99 13.79 7.08
N LYS A 209 30.64 12.62 7.08
CA LYS A 209 31.90 12.44 7.83
C LYS A 209 32.87 13.53 7.36
N LYS A 210 33.32 14.39 8.28
CA LYS A 210 34.39 15.33 7.98
C LYS A 210 35.63 14.49 7.61
N LYS A 211 36.15 14.71 6.41
CA LYS A 211 37.45 14.18 6.00
C LYS A 211 38.56 14.86 6.78
#